data_AF-A0A6B1E2G4-F1
#
_entry.id   AF-A0A6B1E2G4-F1
#
_cell.length_a   1.000
_cell.length_b   1.000
_cell.length_c   1.000
_cell.angle_alpha   90.00
_cell.angle_beta   90.00
_cell.angle_gamma   90.00
#
_symmetry.space_group_name_H-M   'P 1'
#
loop_
_entity.id
_entity.type
_entity.pdbx_description
1 polymer ?
#
loop_
_entity_poly.entity_id
_entity_poly.type
_entity_poly.pdbx_seq_one_letter_code
_entity_poly.pdbx_strand_id
1 'polypeptide(L)'
;PKTAAIVLCFAYGRPAFPVATHVFRVGKRIGFLPAKISADNAHPVMEAIAPPADYYQFHIHLIQHGRDTCHARKPACDRCPLTAHCDYFAALD
;
A
#
# COMPACT_ATOMS: atom_id res chain seq x y z
N PRO A 1 6.70 -6.22 13.39
CA PRO A 1 6.95 -6.53 11.96
C PRO A 1 7.46 -5.34 11.12
N LYS A 2 6.73 -4.22 11.10
CA LYS A 2 7.03 -3.05 10.27
C LYS A 2 8.47 -2.53 10.34
N THR A 3 8.97 -2.21 11.53
CA THR A 3 10.30 -1.59 11.69
C THR A 3 11.42 -2.47 11.12
N ALA A 4 11.36 -3.77 11.36
CA ALA A 4 12.34 -4.72 10.82
C ALA A 4 12.28 -4.76 9.28
N ALA A 5 11.09 -4.81 8.68
CA ALA A 5 10.92 -4.79 7.23
C ALA A 5 11.46 -3.50 6.59
N ILE A 6 11.26 -2.34 7.24
CA ILE A 6 11.86 -1.07 6.79
C ILE A 6 13.37 -1.18 6.79
N VAL A 7 13.99 -1.62 7.89
CA VAL A 7 15.45 -1.72 7.99
C VAL A 7 16.01 -2.68 6.93
N LEU A 8 15.41 -3.86 6.78
CA LEU A 8 15.82 -4.86 5.80
C LEU A 8 15.74 -4.32 4.36
N CYS A 9 14.63 -3.70 3.99
CA CYS A 9 14.41 -3.18 2.64
C CYS A 9 15.26 -1.94 2.33
N PHE A 10 15.26 -0.95 3.22
CA PHE A 10 15.86 0.36 2.95
C PHE A 10 17.37 0.38 3.19
N ALA A 11 17.85 -0.25 4.25
CA ALA A 11 19.27 -0.19 4.62
C ALA A 11 20.07 -1.36 4.03
N TYR A 12 19.47 -2.54 3.94
CA TYR A 12 20.16 -3.76 3.53
C TYR A 12 19.78 -4.27 2.13
N GLY A 13 18.87 -3.59 1.43
CA GLY A 13 18.41 -4.00 0.09
C GLY A 13 17.80 -5.41 0.05
N ARG A 14 17.27 -5.88 1.19
CA ARG A 14 16.65 -7.21 1.33
C ARG A 14 15.16 -7.12 0.98
N PRO A 15 14.60 -8.12 0.29
CA PRO A 15 13.20 -8.10 -0.12
C PRO A 15 12.26 -8.37 1.07
N ALA A 16 11.99 -7.34 1.87
CA ALA A 16 11.03 -7.37 2.96
C ALA A 16 10.06 -6.18 2.82
N PHE A 17 8.83 -6.42 2.36
CA PHE A 17 7.93 -5.32 2.04
C PHE A 17 7.35 -4.69 3.30
N PRO A 18 7.56 -3.39 3.59
CA PRO A 18 7.04 -2.78 4.80
C PRO A 18 5.61 -2.27 4.62
N VAL A 19 4.68 -2.69 5.49
CA VAL A 19 3.32 -2.16 5.53
C VAL A 19 3.20 -1.10 6.63
N ALA A 20 3.16 0.16 6.23
CA ALA A 20 2.86 1.31 7.10
C ALA A 20 1.38 1.70 6.99
N THR A 21 0.92 2.67 7.79
CA THR A 21 -0.49 3.11 7.83
C THR A 21 -1.01 3.60 6.47
N HIS A 22 -0.20 4.30 5.68
CA HIS A 22 -0.57 4.73 4.33
C HIS A 22 -0.66 3.52 3.38
N VAL A 23 0.36 2.66 3.35
CA VAL A 23 0.36 1.42 2.54
C VAL A 23 -0.85 0.56 2.87
N PHE A 24 -1.13 0.34 4.15
CA PHE A 24 -2.26 -0.47 4.60
C PHE A 24 -3.60 0.11 4.15
N ARG A 25 -3.82 1.42 4.36
CA ARG A 25 -5.06 2.08 3.91
C ARG A 25 -5.21 2.04 2.40
N VAL A 26 -4.15 2.40 1.67
CA VAL A 26 -4.17 2.45 0.20
C VAL A 26 -4.38 1.04 -0.35
N GLY A 27 -3.64 0.05 0.13
CA GLY A 27 -3.80 -1.35 -0.28
C GLY A 27 -5.20 -1.90 -0.02
N LYS A 28 -5.82 -1.57 1.13
CA LYS A 28 -7.22 -1.95 1.39
C LYS A 28 -8.23 -1.25 0.48
N ARG A 29 -7.97 0.00 0.08
CA ARG A 29 -8.88 0.76 -0.78
C ARG A 29 -8.76 0.37 -2.25
N ILE A 30 -7.56 0.11 -2.72
CA ILE A 30 -7.35 -0.31 -4.11
C ILE A 30 -7.86 -1.74 -4.34
N GLY A 31 -7.74 -2.61 -3.34
CA GLY A 31 -8.15 -4.02 -3.45
C GLY A 31 -7.01 -5.02 -3.26
N PHE A 32 -5.79 -4.54 -3.04
CA PHE A 32 -4.60 -5.37 -2.78
C PHE A 32 -4.71 -6.19 -1.50
N LEU A 33 -5.39 -5.67 -0.48
CA LEU A 33 -5.48 -6.29 0.84
C LEU A 33 -6.92 -6.75 1.12
N PRO A 34 -7.12 -7.99 1.59
CA PRO A 34 -8.45 -8.48 1.95
C PRO A 34 -9.15 -7.60 3.00
N ALA A 35 -10.47 -7.45 2.88
CA ALA A 35 -11.23 -6.52 3.73
C ALA A 35 -11.08 -6.76 5.25
N LYS A 36 -10.84 -8.01 5.68
CA LYS A 36 -10.72 -8.38 7.10
C LYS A 36 -9.26 -8.58 7.58
N ILE A 37 -8.27 -8.32 6.73
CA ILE A 37 -6.87 -8.54 7.12
C ILE A 37 -6.41 -7.52 8.17
N SER A 38 -5.60 -7.98 9.12
CA SER A 38 -4.91 -7.10 10.08
C SER A 38 -3.66 -6.48 9.46
N ALA A 39 -3.18 -5.38 10.04
CA ALA A 39 -1.94 -4.74 9.58
C ALA A 39 -0.71 -5.67 9.73
N ASP A 40 -0.67 -6.46 10.80
CA ASP A 40 0.44 -7.40 11.05
C ASP A 40 0.52 -8.52 10.02
N ASN A 41 -0.64 -8.95 9.47
CA ASN A 41 -0.71 -10.01 8.47
C ASN A 41 -0.66 -9.49 7.03
N ALA A 42 -0.60 -8.18 6.82
CA ALA A 42 -0.62 -7.58 5.47
C ALA A 42 0.71 -7.68 4.72
N HIS A 43 1.83 -7.87 5.44
CA HIS A 43 3.17 -7.90 4.85
C HIS A 43 3.34 -8.99 3.78
N PRO A 44 3.04 -10.28 4.04
CA PRO A 44 3.20 -11.33 3.04
C PRO A 44 2.27 -11.16 1.84
N VAL A 45 1.08 -10.58 2.04
CA VAL A 45 0.14 -10.30 0.94
C VAL A 45 0.72 -9.26 -0.01
N MET A 46 1.29 -8.18 0.52
CA MET A 46 1.94 -7.17 -0.33
C MET A 46 3.18 -7.71 -1.04
N GLU A 47 3.94 -8.61 -0.41
CA GLU A 47 5.08 -9.29 -1.03
C GLU A 47 4.65 -10.15 -2.23
N ALA A 48 3.46 -10.74 -2.20
CA ALA A 48 2.94 -11.53 -3.31
C ALA A 48 2.45 -10.68 -4.51
N ILE A 49 2.33 -9.36 -4.37
CA ILE A 49 1.73 -8.47 -5.39
C ILE A 49 2.78 -7.92 -6.36
N ALA A 50 4.00 -7.65 -5.88
CA ALA A 50 5.04 -7.00 -6.66
C ALA A 50 6.29 -7.88 -6.75
N PRO A 51 7.12 -7.73 -7.79
CA PRO A 51 8.43 -8.35 -7.81
C PRO A 51 9.30 -7.86 -6.63
N PRO A 52 10.12 -8.73 -6.01
CA PRO A 52 11.01 -8.35 -4.90
C PRO A 52 11.93 -7.16 -5.19
N ALA A 53 12.36 -7.00 -6.45
CA ALA A 53 13.21 -5.89 -6.89
C ALA A 53 12.51 -4.52 -6.78
N ASP A 54 11.17 -4.51 -6.82
CA ASP A 54 10.37 -3.27 -6.84
C ASP A 54 9.86 -2.86 -5.46
N TYR A 55 10.10 -3.67 -4.40
CA TYR A 55 9.53 -3.43 -3.08
C TYR A 55 9.80 -2.02 -2.53
N TYR A 56 11.02 -1.52 -2.72
CA TYR A 56 11.38 -0.17 -2.30
C TYR A 56 10.54 0.89 -3.02
N GLN A 57 10.55 0.88 -4.36
CA GLN A 57 9.86 1.88 -5.17
C GLN A 57 8.35 1.78 -4.98
N PHE A 58 7.82 0.56 -4.96
CA PHE A 58 6.40 0.33 -4.73
C PHE A 58 5.95 0.85 -3.36
N HIS A 59 6.74 0.59 -2.30
CA HIS A 59 6.46 1.17 -0.99
C HIS A 59 6.42 2.70 -1.04
N ILE A 60 7.43 3.34 -1.64
CA ILE A 60 7.51 4.81 -1.74
C ILE A 60 6.30 5.38 -2.51
N HIS A 61 5.95 4.79 -3.64
CA HIS A 61 4.79 5.23 -4.44
C HIS A 61 3.48 5.11 -3.66
N LEU A 62 3.27 4.03 -2.89
CA LEU A 62 2.07 3.88 -2.06
C LEU A 62 2.04 4.90 -0.90
N ILE A 63 3.19 5.22 -0.30
CA ILE A 63 3.28 6.27 0.72
C ILE A 63 2.91 7.63 0.10
N GLN A 64 3.53 8.00 -1.03
CA GLN A 64 3.28 9.26 -1.73
C GLN A 64 1.82 9.36 -2.16
N HIS A 65 1.30 8.34 -2.83
CA HIS A 65 -0.11 8.29 -3.23
C HIS A 65 -1.05 8.42 -2.03
N GLY A 66 -0.77 7.73 -0.94
CA GLY A 66 -1.55 7.84 0.30
C GLY A 66 -1.45 9.20 0.99
N ARG A 67 -0.37 9.95 0.78
CA ARG A 67 -0.19 11.31 1.34
C ARG A 67 -0.87 12.36 0.48
N ASP A 68 -0.73 12.27 -0.83
CA ASP A 68 -1.05 13.36 -1.74
C ASP A 68 -2.42 13.20 -2.42
N THR A 69 -2.95 11.98 -2.48
CA THR A 69 -4.21 11.66 -3.18
C THR A 69 -5.18 10.89 -2.29
N CYS A 70 -4.79 9.72 -1.78
CA CYS A 70 -5.66 8.81 -1.03
C CYS A 70 -5.65 9.13 0.48
N HIS A 71 -6.05 10.35 0.82
CA HIS A 71 -6.11 10.85 2.20
C HIS A 71 -7.08 10.02 3.07
N ALA A 72 -6.82 9.96 4.38
CA ALA A 72 -7.60 9.11 5.28
C ALA A 72 -9.11 9.44 5.31
N ARG A 73 -9.46 10.74 5.38
CA ARG A 73 -10.85 11.19 5.52
C ARG A 73 -11.53 11.48 4.19
N LYS A 74 -10.92 12.35 3.36
CA LYS A 74 -11.48 12.78 2.07
C LYS A 74 -10.46 12.53 0.96
N PRO A 75 -10.41 11.32 0.37
CA PRO A 75 -9.51 11.04 -0.74
C PRO A 75 -9.92 11.86 -1.97
N ALA A 76 -8.94 12.32 -2.74
CA ALA A 76 -9.15 13.09 -3.97
C ALA A 76 -9.34 12.14 -5.16
N CYS A 77 -10.44 11.36 -5.14
CA CYS A 77 -10.72 10.32 -6.14
C CYS A 77 -10.97 10.89 -7.55
N ASP A 78 -11.49 12.11 -7.64
CA ASP A 78 -11.73 12.88 -8.86
C ASP A 78 -10.48 13.06 -9.72
N ARG A 79 -9.32 13.19 -9.07
CA ARG A 79 -8.01 13.35 -9.73
C ARG A 79 -7.08 12.15 -9.55
N CYS A 80 -7.58 11.05 -8.99
CA CYS A 80 -6.76 9.89 -8.68
C CYS A 80 -6.48 9.09 -9.98
N PRO A 81 -5.21 8.78 -10.29
CA PRO A 81 -4.88 8.03 -11.51
C PRO A 81 -5.25 6.55 -11.43
N LEU A 82 -5.65 6.06 -10.24
CA LEU A 82 -5.97 4.65 -9.98
C LEU A 82 -7.48 4.40 -9.87
N THR A 83 -8.32 5.40 -10.09
CA THR A 83 -9.78 5.33 -9.88
C THR A 83 -10.43 4.20 -10.66
N ALA A 84 -10.02 3.96 -11.91
CA ALA A 84 -10.52 2.87 -12.75
C ALA A 84 -10.19 1.46 -12.22
N HIS A 85 -9.27 1.34 -11.26
CA HIS A 85 -8.80 0.08 -10.67
C HIS A 85 -8.95 0.07 -9.14
N CYS A 86 -9.81 0.93 -8.58
CA CYS A 86 -9.94 1.09 -7.14
C CYS A 86 -11.29 0.56 -6.64
N ASP A 87 -11.26 -0.57 -5.92
CA ASP A 87 -12.45 -1.18 -5.33
C ASP A 87 -13.24 -0.23 -4.42
N TYR A 88 -12.54 0.60 -3.64
CA TYR A 88 -13.17 1.60 -2.79
C TYR A 88 -13.97 2.63 -3.58
N PHE A 89 -13.46 3.09 -4.73
CA PHE A 89 -14.18 4.06 -5.56
C PHE A 89 -15.37 3.41 -6.26
N ALA A 90 -15.19 2.21 -6.81
CA ALA A 90 -16.25 1.46 -7.47
C ALA A 90 -17.45 1.15 -6.55
N ALA A 91 -17.24 1.16 -5.22
CA ALA A 91 -18.30 0.97 -4.22
C ALA A 91 -18.94 2.29 -3.71
N LEU A 92 -18.46 3.45 -4.16
CA LEU A 92 -19.06 4.76 -3.86
C LEU A 92 -20.12 5.17 -4.89
N ASP A 93 -20.00 4.67 -6.11
CA ASP A 93 -20.97 4.82 -7.21
C ASP A 93 -22.10 3.78 -7.08
#